data_AF-A0A2H6K0M9-F1
#
_entry.id   AF-A0A2H6K0M9-F1
#
_cell.length_a   1.000
_cell.length_b   1.000
_cell.length_c   1.000
_cell.angle_alpha   90.00
_cell.angle_beta   90.00
_cell.angle_gamma   90.00
#
_symmetry.space_group_name_H-M   'P 1'
#
loop_
_entity.id
_entity.type
_entity.pdbx_description
1 polymer ?
#
loop_
_entity_poly.entity_id
_entity_poly.type
_entity_poly.pdbx_seq_one_letter_code
_entity_poly.pdbx_strand_id
1 'polypeptide(L)'
;MIEKNLRYELQIRRNRVLDSNHSTYISELKLFFDFLRNQHYLLSIVEELKINPPNTKKWMDEGVDRATGVKLPETEFERVKLCLALLEEIRDNGDTIIFVLGEATGCYSGNLTDLVQHTVSYFIKPLYDYLDSRVEENNSILYVLKRFKHKVEWFKREELFNLYEKGGEKELDAYLREFLFDQGIEYPFSNPESPSGKADIVADVESYEALILEVKIFNPDKSYEKGYIKKGFLQAHRYTNDYSIPVGFLFIFNAGEKILKINTKESTDGFMKIQFGDKTIYIVIVEINPNFPSASRTPQPEVYEINEEYLRSSES
;
A
#
# COMPACT_ATOMS: atom_id res chain seq x y z
N MET A 1 3.08 -10.99 11.60
CA MET A 1 2.02 -11.17 12.62
C MET A 1 0.93 -10.09 12.51
N ILE A 2 1.27 -8.85 12.17
CA ILE A 2 0.30 -7.75 11.98
C ILE A 2 -0.41 -7.87 10.62
N GLU A 3 0.24 -8.45 9.62
CA GLU A 3 -0.33 -8.73 8.28
C GLU A 3 -1.47 -9.75 8.33
N LYS A 4 -1.23 -10.86 9.04
CA LYS A 4 -2.27 -11.82 9.38
C LYS A 4 -3.36 -11.13 10.19
N ASN A 5 -3.01 -10.21 11.07
CA ASN A 5 -3.99 -9.51 11.88
C ASN A 5 -4.88 -8.57 11.05
N LEU A 6 -4.35 -7.77 10.13
CA LEU A 6 -5.15 -6.83 9.32
C LEU A 6 -6.07 -7.57 8.34
N ARG A 7 -5.56 -8.58 7.62
CA ARG A 7 -6.39 -9.42 6.73
C ARG A 7 -7.43 -10.21 7.52
N TYR A 8 -7.05 -10.77 8.67
CA TYR A 8 -7.97 -11.47 9.55
C TYR A 8 -9.06 -10.56 10.12
N GLU A 9 -8.72 -9.35 10.59
CA GLU A 9 -9.69 -8.36 11.04
C GLU A 9 -10.60 -7.93 9.89
N LEU A 10 -10.05 -7.63 8.70
CA LEU A 10 -10.85 -7.30 7.52
C LEU A 10 -11.83 -8.43 7.17
N GLN A 11 -11.37 -9.69 7.23
CA GLN A 11 -12.20 -10.88 7.02
C GLN A 11 -13.29 -11.00 8.10
N ILE A 12 -12.98 -10.77 9.37
CA ILE A 12 -13.97 -10.75 10.46
C ILE A 12 -15.02 -9.68 10.19
N ARG A 13 -14.62 -8.45 9.85
CA ARG A 13 -15.56 -7.35 9.61
C ARG A 13 -16.46 -7.63 8.41
N ARG A 14 -15.89 -8.16 7.33
CA ARG A 14 -16.66 -8.65 6.18
C ARG A 14 -17.66 -9.72 6.60
N ASN A 15 -17.25 -10.73 7.38
CA ASN A 15 -18.15 -11.78 7.87
C ASN A 15 -19.32 -11.21 8.65
N ARG A 16 -19.06 -10.27 9.57
CA ARG A 16 -20.15 -9.64 10.34
C ARG A 16 -21.17 -8.94 9.47
N VAL A 17 -20.72 -8.31 8.38
CA VAL A 17 -21.63 -7.71 7.39
C VAL A 17 -22.40 -8.79 6.62
N LEU A 18 -21.74 -9.87 6.17
CA LEU A 18 -22.39 -10.97 5.45
C LEU A 18 -23.40 -11.75 6.31
N ASP A 19 -23.11 -11.93 7.59
CA ASP A 19 -23.93 -12.68 8.55
C ASP A 19 -25.04 -11.82 9.17
N SER A 20 -25.08 -10.52 8.84
CA SER A 20 -26.10 -9.60 9.34
C SER A 20 -27.48 -9.91 8.76
N ASN A 21 -28.52 -9.41 9.42
CA ASN A 21 -29.91 -9.53 8.97
C ASN A 21 -30.49 -8.14 8.66
N HIS A 22 -31.76 -8.09 8.24
CA HIS A 22 -32.40 -6.84 7.84
C HIS A 22 -32.39 -5.74 8.92
N SER A 23 -32.30 -6.08 10.21
CA SER A 23 -32.27 -5.08 11.28
C SER A 23 -30.87 -4.64 11.68
N THR A 24 -29.83 -5.38 11.31
CA THR A 24 -28.43 -5.11 11.75
C THR A 24 -27.47 -4.74 10.63
N TYR A 25 -27.79 -5.00 9.36
CA TYR A 25 -26.85 -4.82 8.24
C TYR A 25 -26.32 -3.38 8.11
N ILE A 26 -27.17 -2.36 8.29
CA ILE A 26 -26.75 -0.94 8.23
C ILE A 26 -25.71 -0.66 9.31
N SER A 27 -25.93 -1.14 10.54
CA SER A 27 -24.99 -0.93 11.64
C SER A 27 -23.65 -1.63 11.40
N GLU A 28 -23.67 -2.86 10.87
CA GLU A 28 -22.44 -3.59 10.55
C GLU A 28 -21.70 -2.97 9.36
N LEU A 29 -22.41 -2.44 8.35
CA LEU A 29 -21.79 -1.66 7.26
C LEU A 29 -21.11 -0.40 7.80
N LYS A 30 -21.76 0.34 8.72
CA LYS A 30 -21.15 1.52 9.36
C LYS A 30 -19.86 1.14 10.10
N LEU A 31 -19.88 0.07 10.89
CA LEU A 31 -18.69 -0.43 11.59
C LEU A 31 -17.59 -0.90 10.62
N PHE A 32 -17.95 -1.51 9.50
CA PHE A 32 -17.01 -1.89 8.45
C PHE A 32 -16.33 -0.66 7.85
N PHE A 33 -17.10 0.36 7.45
CA PHE A 33 -16.53 1.61 6.92
C PHE A 33 -15.73 2.40 7.97
N ASP A 34 -16.16 2.42 9.23
CA ASP A 34 -15.39 3.00 10.33
C ASP A 34 -14.05 2.28 10.49
N PHE A 35 -14.04 0.96 10.39
CA PHE A 35 -12.80 0.19 10.40
C PHE A 35 -11.89 0.58 9.22
N LEU A 36 -12.42 0.62 7.98
CA LEU A 36 -11.63 1.04 6.82
C LEU A 36 -11.01 2.43 7.02
N ARG A 37 -11.79 3.40 7.54
CA ARG A 37 -11.32 4.77 7.82
C ARG A 37 -10.26 4.84 8.90
N ASN A 38 -10.36 3.99 9.92
CA ASN A 38 -9.41 3.95 11.03
C ASN A 38 -8.12 3.17 10.71
N GLN A 39 -8.08 2.47 9.57
CA GLN A 39 -6.88 1.81 9.07
C GLN A 39 -6.31 2.63 7.90
N HIS A 40 -5.31 3.47 8.15
CA HIS A 40 -4.76 4.41 7.16
C HIS A 40 -4.47 3.79 5.79
N TYR A 41 -3.94 2.56 5.78
CA TYR A 41 -3.69 1.82 4.55
C TYR A 41 -4.99 1.51 3.77
N LEU A 42 -6.01 0.97 4.44
CA LEU A 42 -7.30 0.69 3.80
C LEU A 42 -8.02 1.98 3.41
N LEU A 43 -7.95 3.02 4.25
CA LEU A 43 -8.49 4.35 3.95
C LEU A 43 -7.91 4.87 2.64
N SER A 44 -6.60 4.76 2.46
CA SER A 44 -5.93 5.28 1.28
C SER A 44 -6.35 4.56 -0.02
N ILE A 45 -6.57 3.24 0.03
CA ILE A 45 -7.15 2.48 -1.10
C ILE A 45 -8.61 2.90 -1.36
N VAL A 46 -9.38 3.14 -0.30
CA VAL A 46 -10.77 3.62 -0.41
C VAL A 46 -10.85 5.00 -1.04
N GLU A 47 -9.97 5.93 -0.67
CA GLU A 47 -9.92 7.27 -1.25
C GLU A 47 -9.49 7.24 -2.73
N GLU A 48 -8.61 6.31 -3.12
CA GLU A 48 -8.26 6.06 -4.51
C GLU A 48 -9.49 5.61 -5.34
N LEU A 49 -10.26 4.66 -4.81
CA LEU A 49 -11.51 4.20 -5.44
C LEU A 49 -12.57 5.31 -5.54
N LYS A 50 -12.47 6.35 -4.70
CA LYS A 50 -13.36 7.52 -4.74
C LYS A 50 -12.96 8.57 -5.77
N ILE A 51 -11.81 8.43 -6.42
CA ILE A 51 -11.43 9.33 -7.52
C ILE A 51 -12.36 9.07 -8.71
N ASN A 52 -13.08 10.12 -9.13
CA ASN A 52 -14.12 10.04 -10.17
C ASN A 52 -15.15 8.94 -9.87
N PRO A 53 -15.95 9.09 -8.80
CA PRO A 53 -16.85 8.04 -8.36
C PRO A 53 -17.97 7.84 -9.39
N PRO A 54 -18.43 6.59 -9.59
CA PRO A 54 -19.53 6.33 -10.51
C PRO A 54 -20.80 7.02 -10.02
N ASN A 55 -21.58 7.55 -10.97
CA ASN A 55 -22.92 8.06 -10.67
C ASN A 55 -23.87 6.88 -10.48
N THR A 56 -24.03 6.44 -9.23
CA THR A 56 -24.85 5.29 -8.85
C THR A 56 -26.29 5.41 -9.32
N LYS A 57 -26.88 6.61 -9.24
CA LYS A 57 -28.24 6.86 -9.73
C LYS A 57 -28.36 6.64 -11.24
N LYS A 58 -27.48 7.26 -12.02
CA LYS A 58 -27.44 7.08 -13.48
C LYS A 58 -27.23 5.60 -13.83
N TRP A 59 -26.34 4.93 -13.12
CA TRP A 59 -26.09 3.51 -13.32
C TRP A 59 -27.31 2.65 -12.95
N MET A 60 -28.05 2.97 -11.90
CA MET A 60 -29.31 2.29 -11.58
C MET A 60 -30.38 2.53 -12.66
N ASP A 61 -30.45 3.73 -13.22
CA ASP A 61 -31.43 4.06 -14.26
C ASP A 61 -31.11 3.38 -15.61
N GLU A 62 -29.83 3.20 -15.95
CA GLU A 62 -29.37 2.69 -17.25
C GLU A 62 -28.89 1.23 -17.24
N GLY A 63 -28.41 0.76 -16.09
CA GLY A 63 -27.67 -0.50 -15.93
C GLY A 63 -28.42 -1.57 -15.12
N VAL A 64 -29.60 -1.25 -14.60
CA VAL A 64 -30.47 -2.20 -13.90
C VAL A 64 -31.73 -2.43 -14.72
N ASP A 65 -31.88 -3.63 -15.27
CA ASP A 65 -33.07 -4.05 -15.99
C ASP A 65 -33.65 -5.31 -15.34
N ARG A 66 -34.93 -5.25 -14.96
CA ARG A 66 -35.63 -6.38 -14.32
C ARG A 66 -35.70 -7.63 -15.20
N ALA A 67 -35.60 -7.50 -16.52
CA ALA A 67 -35.65 -8.61 -17.47
C ALA A 67 -34.26 -9.19 -17.79
N THR A 68 -33.20 -8.37 -17.77
CA THR A 68 -31.86 -8.77 -18.21
C THR A 68 -30.80 -8.76 -17.09
N GLY A 69 -31.16 -8.28 -15.90
CA GLY A 69 -30.34 -8.25 -14.70
C GLY A 69 -29.52 -6.96 -14.55
N VAL A 70 -28.38 -7.07 -13.87
CA VAL A 70 -27.47 -5.95 -13.61
C VAL A 70 -26.31 -5.96 -14.60
N LYS A 71 -26.11 -4.84 -15.30
CA LYS A 71 -24.93 -4.61 -16.14
C LYS A 71 -23.79 -4.01 -15.31
N LEU A 72 -22.87 -4.87 -14.89
CA LEU A 72 -21.65 -4.44 -14.19
C LEU A 72 -20.61 -3.86 -15.18
N PRO A 73 -19.72 -2.97 -14.71
CA PRO A 73 -18.56 -2.56 -15.48
C PRO A 73 -17.69 -3.73 -15.94
N GLU A 74 -17.02 -3.54 -17.08
CA GLU A 74 -16.19 -4.57 -17.72
C GLU A 74 -14.86 -4.78 -17.00
N THR A 75 -14.24 -3.71 -16.49
CA THR A 75 -13.00 -3.79 -15.72
C THR A 75 -13.26 -4.04 -14.24
N GLU A 76 -12.34 -4.75 -13.60
CA GLU A 76 -12.41 -5.02 -12.16
C GLU A 76 -12.39 -3.73 -11.34
N PHE A 77 -11.50 -2.80 -11.67
CA PHE A 77 -11.37 -1.54 -10.95
C PHE A 77 -12.67 -0.72 -10.96
N GLU A 78 -13.28 -0.52 -12.13
CA GLU A 78 -14.54 0.23 -12.22
C GLU A 78 -15.70 -0.52 -11.54
N ARG A 79 -15.69 -1.85 -11.56
CA ARG A 79 -16.66 -2.67 -10.82
C ARG A 79 -16.52 -2.49 -9.31
N VAL A 80 -15.30 -2.49 -8.78
CA VAL A 80 -15.04 -2.28 -7.35
C VAL A 80 -15.43 -0.88 -6.92
N LYS A 81 -15.16 0.15 -7.75
CA LYS A 81 -15.63 1.53 -7.52
C LYS A 81 -17.15 1.61 -7.41
N LEU A 82 -17.86 0.94 -8.33
CA LEU A 82 -19.32 0.86 -8.27
C LEU A 82 -19.79 0.14 -7.01
N CYS A 83 -19.18 -0.99 -6.65
CA CYS A 83 -19.51 -1.72 -5.43
C CYS A 83 -19.34 -0.84 -4.18
N LEU A 84 -18.22 -0.11 -4.09
CA LEU A 84 -17.97 0.84 -3.01
C LEU A 84 -19.07 1.90 -2.94
N ALA A 85 -19.35 2.57 -4.06
CA ALA A 85 -20.36 3.63 -4.11
C ALA A 85 -21.76 3.11 -3.75
N LEU A 86 -22.15 1.92 -4.21
CA LEU A 86 -23.43 1.31 -3.86
C LEU A 86 -23.50 0.91 -2.37
N LEU A 87 -22.42 0.39 -1.79
CA LEU A 87 -22.38 0.05 -0.36
C LEU A 87 -22.44 1.29 0.52
N GLU A 88 -21.82 2.41 0.12
CA GLU A 88 -21.96 3.70 0.79
C GLU A 88 -23.40 4.22 0.68
N GLU A 89 -24.01 4.11 -0.49
CA GLU A 89 -25.39 4.54 -0.72
C GLU A 89 -26.38 3.67 0.10
N ILE A 90 -26.16 2.35 0.20
CA ILE A 90 -26.94 1.44 1.06
C ILE A 90 -26.76 1.81 2.54
N ARG A 91 -25.52 2.10 2.98
CA ARG A 91 -25.22 2.53 4.35
C ARG A 91 -25.98 3.80 4.73
N ASP A 92 -26.11 4.73 3.79
CA ASP A 92 -26.65 6.07 4.05
C ASP A 92 -28.16 6.18 3.81
N ASN A 93 -28.70 5.45 2.82
CA ASN A 93 -30.12 5.53 2.40
C ASN A 93 -30.94 4.26 2.69
N GLY A 94 -30.30 3.19 3.19
CA GLY A 94 -30.97 2.01 3.75
C GLY A 94 -31.82 1.20 2.77
N ASP A 95 -33.00 0.78 3.24
CA ASP A 95 -33.78 -0.32 2.66
C ASP A 95 -34.26 -0.07 1.23
N THR A 96 -34.53 1.19 0.85
CA THR A 96 -35.08 1.55 -0.47
C THR A 96 -34.23 1.01 -1.62
N ILE A 97 -32.91 1.05 -1.46
CA ILE A 97 -31.95 0.66 -2.49
C ILE A 97 -31.76 -0.85 -2.52
N ILE A 98 -31.80 -1.50 -1.36
CA ILE A 98 -31.71 -2.96 -1.27
C ILE A 98 -32.84 -3.64 -2.04
N PHE A 99 -34.07 -3.13 -1.99
CA PHE A 99 -35.17 -3.72 -2.74
C PHE A 99 -34.92 -3.70 -4.25
N VAL A 100 -34.49 -2.55 -4.78
CA VAL A 100 -34.22 -2.39 -6.22
C VAL A 100 -33.07 -3.30 -6.65
N LEU A 101 -31.97 -3.31 -5.89
CA LEU A 101 -30.78 -4.08 -6.22
C LEU A 101 -30.98 -5.59 -6.01
N GLY A 102 -31.72 -5.99 -4.98
CA GLY A 102 -31.98 -7.40 -4.69
C GLY A 102 -32.77 -8.08 -5.81
N GLU A 103 -33.84 -7.45 -6.29
CA GLU A 103 -34.58 -7.94 -7.47
C GLU A 103 -33.68 -7.99 -8.71
N ALA A 104 -32.94 -6.91 -8.96
CA ALA A 104 -32.08 -6.78 -10.13
C ALA A 104 -30.95 -7.82 -10.18
N THR A 105 -30.41 -8.18 -9.01
CA THR A 105 -29.36 -9.19 -8.85
C THR A 105 -29.93 -10.61 -8.74
N GLY A 106 -31.23 -10.80 -8.98
CA GLY A 106 -31.87 -12.11 -9.10
C GLY A 106 -32.37 -12.73 -7.78
N CYS A 107 -32.49 -11.95 -6.70
CA CYS A 107 -33.09 -12.41 -5.45
C CYS A 107 -34.59 -12.09 -5.41
N TYR A 108 -35.42 -13.12 -5.52
CA TYR A 108 -36.88 -13.03 -5.45
C TYR A 108 -37.43 -13.61 -4.13
N SER A 109 -36.74 -13.38 -3.01
CA SER A 109 -37.20 -13.84 -1.70
C SER A 109 -38.19 -12.86 -1.08
N GLY A 110 -39.29 -13.37 -0.51
CA GLY A 110 -40.19 -12.59 0.34
C GLY A 110 -39.62 -12.34 1.75
N ASN A 111 -38.48 -12.97 2.08
CA ASN A 111 -37.78 -12.76 3.33
C ASN A 111 -36.75 -11.64 3.17
N LEU A 112 -36.96 -10.54 3.89
CA LEU A 112 -36.09 -9.37 3.88
C LEU A 112 -34.64 -9.69 4.25
N THR A 113 -34.42 -10.67 5.14
CA THR A 113 -33.07 -11.08 5.52
C THR A 113 -32.33 -11.70 4.34
N ASP A 114 -32.99 -12.56 3.57
CA ASP A 114 -32.36 -13.20 2.40
C ASP A 114 -32.03 -12.17 1.31
N LEU A 115 -32.93 -11.20 1.11
CA LEU A 115 -32.74 -10.11 0.15
C LEU A 115 -31.53 -9.26 0.52
N VAL A 116 -31.43 -8.86 1.79
CA VAL A 116 -30.30 -8.08 2.32
C VAL A 116 -29.00 -8.86 2.20
N GLN A 117 -28.97 -10.11 2.65
CA GLN A 117 -27.78 -10.94 2.60
C GLN A 117 -27.29 -11.16 1.16
N HIS A 118 -28.20 -11.43 0.22
CA HIS A 118 -27.87 -11.56 -1.19
C HIS A 118 -27.25 -10.27 -1.74
N THR A 119 -27.95 -9.15 -1.55
CA THR A 119 -27.55 -7.84 -2.10
C THR A 119 -26.22 -7.39 -1.53
N VAL A 120 -26.09 -7.41 -0.21
CA VAL A 120 -24.85 -7.01 0.47
C VAL A 120 -23.71 -7.95 0.08
N SER A 121 -23.94 -9.26 0.03
CA SER A 121 -22.94 -10.23 -0.44
C SER A 121 -22.47 -9.93 -1.86
N TYR A 122 -23.38 -9.55 -2.75
CA TYR A 122 -23.08 -9.29 -4.15
C TYR A 122 -22.06 -8.16 -4.33
N PHE A 123 -22.16 -7.11 -3.51
CA PHE A 123 -21.29 -5.93 -3.62
C PHE A 123 -20.10 -5.94 -2.64
N ILE A 124 -20.25 -6.50 -1.44
CA ILE A 124 -19.14 -6.51 -0.46
C ILE A 124 -18.04 -7.49 -0.83
N LYS A 125 -18.34 -8.61 -1.49
CA LYS A 125 -17.33 -9.60 -1.88
C LYS A 125 -16.30 -9.02 -2.84
N PRO A 126 -16.68 -8.42 -3.99
CA PRO A 126 -15.70 -7.79 -4.88
C PRO A 126 -14.87 -6.69 -4.20
N LEU A 127 -15.49 -5.85 -3.37
CA LEU A 127 -14.76 -4.83 -2.62
C LEU A 127 -13.76 -5.44 -1.64
N TYR A 128 -14.20 -6.44 -0.87
CA TYR A 128 -13.34 -7.15 0.08
C TYR A 128 -12.19 -7.85 -0.61
N ASP A 129 -12.45 -8.59 -1.69
CA ASP A 129 -11.44 -9.34 -2.44
C ASP A 129 -10.36 -8.41 -2.99
N TYR A 130 -10.77 -7.24 -3.52
CA TYR A 130 -9.83 -6.20 -3.96
C TYR A 130 -9.03 -5.61 -2.79
N LEU A 131 -9.66 -5.28 -1.66
CA LEU A 131 -8.94 -4.76 -0.50
C LEU A 131 -7.95 -5.79 0.06
N ASP A 132 -8.35 -7.07 0.12
CA ASP A 132 -7.50 -8.15 0.62
C ASP A 132 -6.33 -8.44 -0.33
N SER A 133 -6.55 -8.42 -1.65
CA SER A 133 -5.48 -8.58 -2.65
C SER A 133 -4.47 -7.44 -2.58
N ARG A 134 -4.91 -6.18 -2.44
CA ARG A 134 -4.00 -5.03 -2.27
C ARG A 134 -3.15 -5.15 -1.01
N VAL A 135 -3.77 -5.54 0.12
CA VAL A 135 -3.04 -5.83 1.36
C VAL A 135 -2.00 -6.94 1.13
N GLU A 136 -2.32 -7.98 0.36
CA GLU A 136 -1.41 -9.07 0.04
C GLU A 136 -0.25 -8.66 -0.90
N GLU A 137 -0.54 -7.95 -1.99
CA GLU A 137 0.44 -7.44 -2.97
C GLU A 137 1.52 -6.56 -2.29
N ASN A 138 1.11 -5.59 -1.47
CA ASN A 138 2.07 -4.71 -0.81
C ASN A 138 2.88 -5.43 0.28
N ASN A 139 2.30 -6.42 0.95
CA ASN A 139 3.06 -7.30 1.84
C ASN A 139 4.04 -8.18 1.06
N SER A 140 3.73 -8.56 -0.18
CA SER A 140 4.67 -9.22 -1.08
C SER A 140 5.88 -8.34 -1.37
N ILE A 141 5.70 -7.03 -1.61
CA ILE A 141 6.82 -6.10 -1.82
C ILE A 141 7.69 -5.98 -0.57
N LEU A 142 7.09 -5.77 0.61
CA LEU A 142 7.85 -5.77 1.88
C LEU A 142 8.59 -7.08 2.09
N TYR A 143 7.97 -8.21 1.80
CA TYR A 143 8.58 -9.52 1.88
C TYR A 143 9.77 -9.67 0.90
N VAL A 144 9.63 -9.20 -0.33
CA VAL A 144 10.70 -9.16 -1.34
C VAL A 144 11.87 -8.30 -0.84
N LEU A 145 11.61 -7.09 -0.35
CA LEU A 145 12.63 -6.21 0.22
C LEU A 145 13.28 -6.82 1.48
N LYS A 146 12.52 -7.56 2.29
CA LYS A 146 13.05 -8.34 3.43
C LYS A 146 14.04 -9.41 2.97
N ARG A 147 13.67 -10.17 1.94
CA ARG A 147 14.51 -11.21 1.37
C ARG A 147 15.77 -10.60 0.76
N PHE A 148 15.66 -9.46 0.08
CA PHE A 148 16.83 -8.72 -0.40
C PHE A 148 17.75 -8.31 0.75
N LYS A 149 17.20 -7.68 1.81
CA LYS A 149 17.96 -7.31 3.01
C LYS A 149 18.72 -8.51 3.58
N HIS A 150 18.05 -9.65 3.78
CA HIS A 150 18.71 -10.86 4.28
C HIS A 150 19.77 -11.42 3.30
N LYS A 151 19.47 -11.46 2.00
CA LYS A 151 20.43 -11.89 0.96
C LYS A 151 21.70 -11.04 1.03
N VAL A 152 21.55 -9.73 1.16
CA VAL A 152 22.65 -8.79 1.28
C VAL A 152 23.42 -9.00 2.56
N GLU A 153 22.73 -8.95 3.70
CA GLU A 153 23.37 -9.00 5.01
C GLU A 153 24.06 -10.32 5.31
N TRP A 154 23.58 -11.43 4.73
CA TRP A 154 24.18 -12.75 4.96
C TRP A 154 25.26 -13.10 3.95
N PHE A 155 25.12 -12.66 2.69
CA PHE A 155 25.93 -13.21 1.59
C PHE A 155 26.62 -12.18 0.72
N LYS A 156 26.16 -10.91 0.72
CA LYS A 156 26.58 -9.92 -0.29
C LYS A 156 27.08 -8.59 0.29
N ARG A 157 27.27 -8.46 1.61
CA ARG A 157 27.74 -7.22 2.25
C ARG A 157 28.99 -6.66 1.58
N GLU A 158 30.05 -7.45 1.50
CA GLU A 158 31.33 -7.02 0.93
C GLU A 158 31.21 -6.65 -0.56
N GLU A 159 30.42 -7.41 -1.33
CA GLU A 159 30.16 -7.13 -2.74
C GLU A 159 29.45 -5.79 -2.92
N LEU A 160 28.36 -5.54 -2.19
CA LEU A 160 27.62 -4.28 -2.28
C LEU A 160 28.40 -3.10 -1.69
N PHE A 161 29.21 -3.32 -0.66
CA PHE A 161 30.09 -2.28 -0.14
C PHE A 161 31.16 -1.88 -1.18
N ASN A 162 31.74 -2.85 -1.88
CA ASN A 162 32.67 -2.57 -2.97
C ASN A 162 31.98 -1.87 -4.15
N LEU A 163 30.71 -2.20 -4.43
CA LEU A 163 29.90 -1.52 -5.44
C LEU A 163 29.65 -0.06 -5.05
N TYR A 164 29.30 0.17 -3.78
CA TYR A 164 29.18 1.50 -3.18
C TYR A 164 30.46 2.31 -3.31
N GLU A 165 31.63 1.76 -2.97
CA GLU A 165 32.90 2.49 -3.06
C GLU A 165 33.28 2.85 -4.51
N LYS A 166 32.80 2.10 -5.51
CA LYS A 166 33.09 2.35 -6.93
C LYS A 166 32.15 3.36 -7.58
N GLY A 167 30.86 3.30 -7.27
CA GLY A 167 29.85 4.09 -8.01
C GLY A 167 28.71 4.65 -7.16
N GLY A 168 28.79 4.53 -5.83
CA GLY A 168 27.88 5.21 -4.91
C GLY A 168 26.43 4.72 -4.99
N GLU A 169 25.49 5.65 -4.83
CA GLU A 169 24.05 5.37 -4.72
C GLU A 169 23.48 4.76 -6.00
N LYS A 170 23.95 5.23 -7.16
CA LYS A 170 23.44 4.82 -8.47
C LYS A 170 23.63 3.33 -8.72
N GLU A 171 24.80 2.79 -8.40
CA GLU A 171 25.09 1.37 -8.62
C GLU A 171 24.32 0.47 -7.65
N LEU A 172 24.16 0.91 -6.39
CA LEU A 172 23.35 0.20 -5.40
C LEU A 172 21.86 0.18 -5.78
N ASP A 173 21.34 1.31 -6.27
CA ASP A 173 19.98 1.43 -6.78
C ASP A 173 19.77 0.51 -7.99
N ALA A 174 20.69 0.50 -8.96
CA ALA A 174 20.63 -0.40 -10.11
C ALA A 174 20.62 -1.89 -9.68
N TYR A 175 21.47 -2.28 -8.74
CA TYR A 175 21.52 -3.65 -8.23
C TYR A 175 20.22 -4.07 -7.53
N LEU A 176 19.61 -3.18 -6.73
CA LEU A 176 18.32 -3.45 -6.12
C LEU A 176 17.23 -3.59 -7.19
N ARG A 177 17.21 -2.72 -8.20
CA ARG A 177 16.24 -2.77 -9.30
C ARG A 177 16.32 -4.06 -10.09
N GLU A 178 17.53 -4.50 -10.44
CA GLU A 178 17.76 -5.79 -11.11
C GLU A 178 17.20 -6.95 -10.27
N PHE A 179 17.46 -6.96 -8.97
CA PHE A 179 16.87 -7.96 -8.09
C PHE A 179 15.34 -7.91 -8.05
N LEU A 180 14.74 -6.72 -7.99
CA LEU A 180 13.28 -6.58 -7.96
C LEU A 180 12.66 -7.10 -9.26
N PHE A 181 13.26 -6.80 -10.40
CA PHE A 181 12.88 -7.33 -11.70
C PHE A 181 12.93 -8.87 -11.73
N ASP A 182 14.01 -9.47 -11.22
CA ASP A 182 14.14 -10.93 -11.09
C ASP A 182 13.09 -11.55 -10.16
N GLN A 183 12.50 -10.76 -9.24
CA GLN A 183 11.40 -11.19 -8.37
C GLN A 183 10.01 -10.96 -9.00
N GLY A 184 9.94 -10.54 -10.26
CA GLY A 184 8.69 -10.31 -10.99
C GLY A 184 8.08 -8.92 -10.78
N ILE A 185 8.85 -7.95 -10.27
CA ILE A 185 8.40 -6.56 -10.16
C ILE A 185 8.84 -5.83 -11.43
N GLU A 186 7.89 -5.68 -12.37
CA GLU A 186 8.18 -5.24 -13.74
C GLU A 186 8.61 -3.77 -13.83
N TYR A 187 8.13 -2.91 -12.92
CA TYR A 187 8.34 -1.46 -13.00
C TYR A 187 8.70 -0.81 -11.64
N PRO A 188 9.93 -0.98 -11.11
CA PRO A 188 10.35 -0.38 -9.85
C PRO A 188 10.69 1.13 -9.95
N PHE A 189 10.11 1.89 -10.89
CA PHE A 189 10.53 3.26 -11.22
C PHE A 189 9.71 4.33 -10.48
N SER A 190 10.39 5.34 -9.94
CA SER A 190 9.77 6.64 -9.58
C SER A 190 10.01 7.72 -10.65
N ASN A 191 10.97 7.49 -11.55
CA ASN A 191 11.23 8.28 -12.75
C ASN A 191 11.71 7.32 -13.86
N PRO A 192 11.00 7.17 -14.98
CA PRO A 192 11.55 6.47 -16.14
C PRO A 192 12.63 7.36 -16.78
N GLU A 193 13.90 7.18 -16.41
CA GLU A 193 14.99 7.57 -17.32
C GLU A 193 15.01 6.57 -18.47
N SER A 194 14.31 6.89 -19.56
CA SER A 194 14.47 6.12 -20.79
C SER A 194 15.88 6.35 -21.36
N PRO A 195 16.50 5.35 -22.00
CA PRO A 195 17.76 5.51 -22.73
C PRO A 195 17.70 6.55 -23.87
N SER A 196 16.52 7.07 -24.21
CA SER A 196 16.32 8.00 -25.31
C SER A 196 16.18 9.47 -24.89
N GLY A 197 16.20 9.78 -23.59
CA GLY A 197 16.06 11.16 -23.10
C GLY A 197 14.63 11.69 -23.29
N LYS A 198 13.92 11.87 -22.17
CA LYS A 198 12.57 12.47 -22.06
C LYS A 198 11.54 11.91 -23.05
N ALA A 199 10.77 10.92 -22.61
CA ALA A 199 9.50 10.64 -23.26
C ALA A 199 8.45 11.65 -22.75
N ASP A 200 8.04 12.55 -23.63
CA ASP A 200 6.72 13.16 -23.59
C ASP A 200 5.67 12.04 -23.66
N ILE A 201 4.68 12.09 -22.76
CA ILE A 201 3.47 11.25 -22.77
C ILE A 201 3.74 9.76 -22.45
N VAL A 202 3.75 9.44 -21.15
CA VAL A 202 3.47 8.09 -20.67
C VAL A 202 1.94 7.92 -20.63
N ALA A 203 1.33 7.74 -21.81
CA ALA A 203 -0.10 7.43 -21.95
C ALA A 203 -0.40 5.93 -21.88
N ASP A 204 0.44 5.14 -21.21
CA ASP A 204 0.26 3.69 -21.09
C ASP A 204 0.82 3.12 -19.76
N VAL A 205 0.94 3.94 -18.72
CA VAL A 205 1.03 3.44 -17.33
C VAL A 205 -0.37 3.56 -16.71
N GLU A 206 -1.32 2.87 -17.33
CA GLU A 206 -2.63 2.57 -16.72
C GLU A 206 -2.55 1.33 -15.79
N SER A 207 -1.35 0.79 -15.53
CA SER A 207 -1.18 -0.24 -14.51
C SER A 207 -0.99 0.40 -13.14
N TYR A 208 -1.92 0.10 -12.25
CA TYR A 208 -1.95 0.42 -10.82
C TYR A 208 -0.85 -0.32 -10.01
N GLU A 209 0.36 -0.46 -10.57
CA GLU A 209 1.43 -1.34 -10.08
C GLU A 209 2.79 -0.62 -9.94
N ALA A 210 2.82 0.71 -10.05
CA ALA A 210 4.05 1.47 -9.89
C ALA A 210 4.58 1.39 -8.44
N LEU A 211 5.71 0.69 -8.24
CA LEU A 211 6.40 0.64 -6.95
C LEU A 211 7.14 1.96 -6.71
N ILE A 212 6.65 2.76 -5.77
CA ILE A 212 7.32 3.98 -5.32
C ILE A 212 8.44 3.63 -4.34
N LEU A 213 9.66 3.51 -4.85
CA LEU A 213 10.85 3.14 -4.08
C LEU A 213 11.95 4.20 -4.27
N GLU A 214 12.37 4.81 -3.17
CA GLU A 214 13.50 5.73 -3.11
C GLU A 214 14.69 5.04 -2.43
N VAL A 215 15.85 5.08 -3.08
CA VAL A 215 17.10 4.53 -2.52
C VAL A 215 17.93 5.66 -1.92
N LYS A 216 18.49 5.43 -0.72
CA LYS A 216 19.45 6.33 -0.09
C LYS A 216 20.63 5.58 0.50
N ILE A 217 21.76 6.27 0.62
CA ILE A 217 22.90 5.83 1.42
C ILE A 217 22.88 6.50 2.79
N PHE A 218 23.26 5.74 3.82
CA PHE A 218 23.67 6.27 5.11
C PHE A 218 25.15 5.97 5.34
N ASN A 219 25.94 7.04 5.47
CA ASN A 219 27.35 7.03 5.82
C ASN A 219 27.72 8.43 6.34
N PRO A 220 27.59 8.68 7.66
CA PRO A 220 27.77 10.02 8.23
C PRO A 220 29.19 10.55 8.03
N ASP A 221 30.19 9.67 7.90
CA ASP A 221 31.59 10.06 7.70
C ASP A 221 31.87 10.57 6.27
N LYS A 222 30.95 10.30 5.33
CA LYS A 222 30.99 10.77 3.93
C LYS A 222 29.82 11.71 3.60
N SER A 223 29.30 12.45 4.59
CA SER A 223 28.21 13.43 4.45
C SER A 223 26.83 12.86 4.08
N TYR A 224 26.66 11.53 4.11
CA TYR A 224 25.37 10.86 3.93
C TYR A 224 24.69 10.67 5.30
N GLU A 225 24.28 11.79 5.90
CA GLU A 225 23.73 11.84 7.27
C GLU A 225 22.21 12.09 7.30
N LYS A 226 21.65 12.44 8.47
CA LYS A 226 20.20 12.62 8.66
C LYS A 226 19.52 13.51 7.61
N GLY A 227 20.17 14.61 7.19
CA GLY A 227 19.60 15.52 6.18
C GLY A 227 19.46 14.86 4.81
N TYR A 228 20.34 13.92 4.48
CA TYR A 228 20.28 13.16 3.24
C TYR A 228 19.15 12.12 3.28
N ILE A 229 19.02 11.40 4.40
CA ILE A 229 17.91 10.45 4.62
C ILE A 229 16.56 11.17 4.60
N LYS A 230 16.47 12.35 5.21
CA LYS A 230 15.28 13.20 5.15
C LYS A 230 14.91 13.60 3.72
N LYS A 231 15.89 13.97 2.88
CA LYS A 231 15.63 14.27 1.47
C LYS A 231 15.01 13.09 0.75
N GLY A 232 15.54 11.88 0.96
CA GLY A 232 14.95 10.65 0.40
C GLY A 232 13.55 10.37 0.91
N PHE A 233 13.32 10.52 2.22
CA PHE A 233 11.98 10.38 2.81
C PHE A 233 10.96 11.32 2.15
N LEU A 234 11.30 12.61 2.03
CA LEU A 234 10.43 13.61 1.40
C LEU A 234 10.26 13.36 -0.10
N GLN A 235 11.26 12.78 -0.77
CA GLN A 235 11.20 12.40 -2.18
C GLN A 235 10.26 11.21 -2.40
N ALA A 236 10.36 10.15 -1.60
CA ALA A 236 9.41 9.03 -1.62
C ALA A 236 7.97 9.52 -1.40
N HIS A 237 7.77 10.41 -0.41
CA HIS A 237 6.47 11.03 -0.16
C HIS A 237 5.97 11.90 -1.32
N ARG A 238 6.83 12.68 -1.98
CA ARG A 238 6.45 13.44 -3.18
C ARG A 238 5.99 12.50 -4.29
N TYR A 239 6.73 11.44 -4.57
CA TYR A 239 6.34 10.47 -5.59
C TYR A 239 5.03 9.76 -5.27
N THR A 240 4.75 9.42 -4.00
CA THR A 240 3.43 8.89 -3.63
C THR A 240 2.29 9.86 -3.94
N ASN A 241 2.53 11.18 -3.86
CA ASN A 241 1.54 12.18 -4.25
C ASN A 241 1.45 12.32 -5.77
N ASP A 242 2.60 12.40 -6.46
CA ASP A 242 2.67 12.59 -7.92
C ASP A 242 1.94 11.47 -8.68
N TYR A 243 2.06 10.22 -8.19
CA TYR A 243 1.43 9.04 -8.79
C TYR A 243 0.13 8.61 -8.09
N SER A 244 -0.37 9.38 -7.12
CA SER A 244 -1.56 9.05 -6.32
C SER A 244 -1.52 7.66 -5.65
N ILE A 245 -0.32 7.15 -5.36
CA ILE A 245 -0.11 5.84 -4.72
C ILE A 245 -0.12 6.02 -3.19
N PRO A 246 -0.85 5.18 -2.43
CA PRO A 246 -0.97 5.33 -0.98
C PRO A 246 0.30 5.02 -0.18
N VAL A 247 1.19 4.22 -0.76
CA VAL A 247 2.35 3.63 -0.08
C VAL A 247 3.63 3.91 -0.86
N GLY A 248 4.68 4.29 -0.14
CA GLY A 248 6.03 4.43 -0.67
C GLY A 248 7.06 3.72 0.21
N PHE A 249 8.26 3.56 -0.34
CA PHE A 249 9.36 2.87 0.31
C PHE A 249 10.60 3.73 0.28
N LEU A 250 11.28 3.85 1.41
CA LEU A 250 12.62 4.40 1.53
C LEU A 250 13.57 3.26 1.88
N PHE A 251 14.44 2.90 0.95
CA PHE A 251 15.41 1.84 1.10
C PHE A 251 16.80 2.42 1.33
N ILE A 252 17.37 2.15 2.50
CA ILE A 252 18.60 2.77 2.98
C ILE A 252 19.70 1.71 3.03
N PHE A 253 20.74 1.91 2.23
CA PHE A 253 22.00 1.18 2.37
C PHE A 253 22.86 1.85 3.45
N ASN A 254 23.02 1.19 4.59
CA ASN A 254 23.94 1.62 5.63
C ASN A 254 25.35 1.13 5.29
N ALA A 255 26.17 2.08 4.82
CA ALA A 255 27.59 1.90 4.54
C ALA A 255 28.48 2.46 5.67
N GLY A 256 27.90 3.07 6.71
CA GLY A 256 28.64 3.54 7.87
C GLY A 256 28.94 2.43 8.88
N GLU A 257 29.75 2.75 9.89
CA GLU A 257 30.03 1.85 11.01
C GLU A 257 28.99 1.95 12.14
N LYS A 258 28.15 3.00 12.10
CA LYS A 258 27.13 3.29 13.11
C LYS A 258 25.82 2.56 12.79
N ILE A 259 25.11 2.13 13.83
CA ILE A 259 23.76 1.59 13.69
C ILE A 259 22.81 2.75 13.41
N LEU A 260 22.24 2.80 12.20
CA LEU A 260 21.16 3.73 11.91
C LEU A 260 19.87 3.24 12.57
N LYS A 261 19.28 4.06 13.42
CA LYS A 261 18.00 3.78 14.06
C LYS A 261 17.00 4.89 13.76
N ILE A 262 15.90 4.55 13.10
CA ILE A 262 14.78 5.49 12.93
C ILE A 262 13.78 5.25 14.06
N ASN A 263 13.66 6.22 14.96
CA ASN A 263 12.70 6.17 16.05
C ASN A 263 11.31 6.49 15.49
N THR A 264 10.49 5.46 15.32
CA THR A 264 9.11 5.57 14.82
C THR A 264 8.12 5.12 15.88
N LYS A 265 6.93 5.71 15.89
CA LYS A 265 5.85 5.34 16.82
C LYS A 265 5.21 4.00 16.45
N GLU A 266 5.32 3.60 15.18
CA GLU A 266 4.74 2.37 14.66
C GLU A 266 5.77 1.52 13.93
N SER A 267 5.85 0.24 14.29
CA SER A 267 6.63 -0.75 13.54
C SER A 267 5.76 -1.96 13.22
N THR A 268 6.05 -2.63 12.11
CA THR A 268 5.32 -3.82 11.68
C THR A 268 6.28 -4.87 11.13
N ASP A 269 6.32 -6.05 11.76
CA ASP A 269 7.10 -7.22 11.31
C ASP A 269 8.59 -6.95 10.99
N GLY A 270 9.19 -6.02 11.74
CA GLY A 270 10.60 -5.62 11.61
C GLY A 270 10.85 -4.45 10.64
N PHE A 271 9.79 -3.89 10.05
CA PHE A 271 9.85 -2.68 9.24
C PHE A 271 9.40 -1.46 10.04
N MET A 272 10.12 -0.36 9.84
CA MET A 272 9.73 0.94 10.35
C MET A 272 8.76 1.56 9.36
N LYS A 273 7.67 2.15 9.84
CA LYS A 273 6.75 2.89 8.98
C LYS A 273 6.49 4.26 9.57
N ILE A 274 6.39 5.24 8.69
CA ILE A 274 6.06 6.61 9.05
C ILE A 274 4.88 7.03 8.19
N GLN A 275 3.78 7.35 8.85
CA GLN A 275 2.68 8.01 8.18
C GLN A 275 3.02 9.49 7.94
N PHE A 276 2.74 10.04 6.77
CA PHE A 276 2.89 11.47 6.52
C PHE A 276 1.74 11.93 5.62
N GLY A 277 0.86 12.76 6.17
CA GLY A 277 -0.43 13.04 5.55
C GLY A 277 -1.31 11.77 5.47
N ASP A 278 -1.88 11.54 4.30
CA ASP A 278 -2.64 10.34 3.93
C ASP A 278 -1.75 9.20 3.40
N LYS A 279 -0.43 9.40 3.30
CA LYS A 279 0.52 8.43 2.75
C LYS A 279 1.25 7.67 3.85
N THR A 280 1.65 6.43 3.54
CA THR A 280 2.51 5.61 4.41
C THR A 280 3.85 5.35 3.73
N ILE A 281 4.95 5.70 4.41
CA ILE A 281 6.31 5.41 3.93
C ILE A 281 6.92 4.31 4.80
N TYR A 282 7.23 3.17 4.19
CA TYR A 282 8.00 2.10 4.82
C TYR A 282 9.48 2.37 4.67
N ILE A 283 10.25 2.13 5.73
CA ILE A 283 11.69 2.31 5.75
C ILE A 283 12.35 0.95 5.95
N VAL A 284 13.23 0.61 5.01
CA VAL A 284 14.05 -0.60 5.05
C VAL A 284 15.50 -0.17 5.13
N ILE A 285 16.22 -0.62 6.16
CA ILE A 285 17.67 -0.39 6.29
C ILE A 285 18.36 -1.70 5.99
N VAL A 286 19.41 -1.69 5.17
CA VAL A 286 20.27 -2.84 4.92
C VAL A 286 21.70 -2.51 5.27
N GLU A 287 22.33 -3.37 6.06
CA GLU A 287 23.72 -3.22 6.48
C GLU A 287 24.65 -3.78 5.40
N ILE A 288 25.43 -2.90 4.75
CA ILE A 288 26.41 -3.30 3.73
C ILE A 288 27.86 -3.15 4.19
N ASN A 289 28.16 -2.33 5.21
CA ASN A 289 29.53 -2.18 5.69
C ASN A 289 30.09 -3.49 6.27
N PRO A 290 31.19 -4.07 5.74
CA PRO A 290 31.77 -5.29 6.27
C PRO A 290 32.41 -5.11 7.65
N ASN A 291 32.79 -3.88 8.00
CA ASN A 291 33.33 -3.52 9.32
C ASN A 291 32.23 -3.19 10.33
N PHE A 292 30.96 -3.32 9.96
CA PHE A 292 29.85 -3.12 10.87
C PHE A 292 30.02 -3.98 12.14
N PRO A 293 29.89 -3.40 13.34
CA PRO A 293 30.30 -4.05 14.57
C PRO A 293 29.60 -5.39 14.78
N SER A 294 30.36 -6.48 14.75
CA SER A 294 29.88 -7.80 15.17
C SER A 294 29.71 -7.83 16.69
N ALA A 295 28.70 -8.55 17.19
CA ALA A 295 28.42 -8.69 18.63
C ALA A 295 29.62 -9.16 19.48
N SER A 296 30.66 -9.75 18.87
CA SER A 296 31.88 -10.20 19.52
C SER A 296 33.01 -9.16 19.59
N ARG A 297 32.91 -8.02 18.88
CA ARG A 297 34.00 -7.03 18.73
C ARG A 297 33.77 -5.71 19.44
N THR A 298 32.52 -5.34 19.76
CA THR A 298 32.20 -4.03 20.35
C THR A 298 31.21 -4.20 21.51
N PRO A 299 31.55 -3.77 22.74
CA PRO A 299 30.65 -3.92 23.91
C PRO A 299 29.37 -3.08 23.79
N GLN A 300 29.42 -1.94 23.08
CA GLN A 300 28.28 -1.10 22.74
C GLN A 300 28.50 -0.47 21.36
N PRO A 301 27.75 -0.86 20.33
CA PRO A 301 27.82 -0.22 19.02
C PRO A 301 27.27 1.22 19.10
N GLU A 302 27.90 2.15 18.39
CA GLU A 302 27.43 3.54 18.32
C GLU A 302 26.12 3.59 17.51
N VAL A 303 25.09 4.20 18.09
CA VAL A 303 23.77 4.33 17.47
C VAL A 303 23.59 5.76 16.98
N TYR A 304 23.24 5.92 15.69
CA TYR A 304 22.85 7.18 15.10
C TYR A 304 21.33 7.22 14.98
N GLU A 305 20.68 8.02 15.83
CA GLU A 305 19.22 8.10 15.88
C GLU A 305 18.67 9.23 15.02
N ILE A 306 17.62 8.93 14.25
CA ILE A 306 16.80 9.91 13.54
C ILE A 306 15.36 9.76 14.03
N ASN A 307 14.77 10.86 14.48
CA ASN A 307 13.37 10.85 14.96
C ASN A 307 12.39 11.07 13.80
N GLU A 308 11.23 10.42 13.89
CA GLU A 308 10.11 10.57 12.96
C GLU A 308 9.71 12.03 12.72
N GLU A 309 9.70 12.87 13.77
CA GLU A 309 9.36 14.30 13.66
C GLU A 309 10.36 15.08 12.79
N TYR A 310 11.64 14.74 12.85
CA TYR A 310 12.66 15.37 12.01
C TYR A 310 12.46 15.04 10.53
N LEU A 311 12.08 13.80 10.23
CA LEU A 311 11.82 13.36 8.85
C LEU A 311 10.59 14.05 8.25
N ARG A 312 9.58 14.34 9.07
CA ARG A 312 8.35 15.05 8.66
C ARG A 312 8.50 16.57 8.55
N SER A 313 9.48 17.18 9.22
CA SER A 313 9.54 18.65 9.27
C SER A 313 9.93 19.26 7.93
N SER A 314 9.43 20.46 7.63
CA SER A 314 9.72 21.19 6.38
C SER A 314 11.09 21.87 6.37
N GLU A 315 11.77 21.96 7.51
CA GLU A 315 13.05 22.67 7.66
C GLU A 315 14.25 21.75 7.38
N SER A 316 15.11 22.15 6.45
CA SER A 316 16.37 21.46 6.11
C SER A 316 17.42 21.62 7.19
#